data_AF-A0A946NRQ2-F1
#
_entry.id   AF-A0A946NRQ2-F1
#
_cell.length_a   1.000
_cell.length_b   1.000
_cell.length_c   1.000
_cell.angle_alpha   90.00
_cell.angle_beta   90.00
_cell.angle_gamma   90.00
#
_symmetry.space_group_name_H-M   'P 1'
#
loop_
_entity.id
_entity.type
_entity.pdbx_description
1 polymer ?
#
loop_
_entity_poly.entity_id
_entity_poly.type
_entity_poly.pdbx_seq_one_letter_code
_entity_poly.pdbx_strand_id
1 'polypeptide(L)'
;MYNSQDKEEKKTAYESDILYATNNELGFDYLRDNMVVKKEDKVQSRLFFAIIDEVDSILIDEARTPLIISMPDDEPTSKYTKFAALSKQLKKTEHYKIDEK
;
A
#
# COMPACT_ATOMS: atom_id res chain seq x y z
N MET A 1 -8.67 -17.07 5.88
CA MET A 1 -8.33 -16.09 4.84
C MET A 1 -7.10 -16.58 4.11
N TYR A 2 -7.21 -16.73 2.79
CA TYR A 2 -6.16 -17.28 1.94
C TYR A 2 -5.99 -16.39 0.70
N ASN A 3 -4.88 -16.58 -0.01
CA ASN A 3 -4.55 -15.74 -1.16
C ASN A 3 -5.60 -15.88 -2.28
N SER A 4 -5.89 -14.80 -3.00
CA SER A 4 -6.89 -14.72 -4.10
C SER A 4 -8.37 -14.66 -3.71
N GLN A 5 -8.70 -14.37 -2.45
CA GLN A 5 -10.09 -14.02 -2.09
C GLN A 5 -10.49 -12.66 -2.65
N ASP A 6 -11.74 -12.54 -3.07
CA ASP A 6 -12.28 -11.25 -3.52
C ASP A 6 -12.51 -10.29 -2.34
N LYS A 7 -12.80 -9.02 -2.66
CA LYS A 7 -12.94 -7.97 -1.63
C LYS A 7 -14.13 -8.21 -0.69
N GLU A 8 -15.22 -8.77 -1.19
CA GLU A 8 -16.45 -9.00 -0.41
C GLU A 8 -16.31 -10.25 0.47
N GLU A 9 -15.65 -11.30 -0.03
CA GLU A 9 -15.24 -12.46 0.76
C GLU A 9 -14.32 -12.05 1.92
N LYS A 10 -13.37 -11.14 1.66
CA LYS A 10 -12.50 -10.60 2.72
C LYS A 10 -13.27 -9.81 3.76
N LYS A 11 -14.16 -8.90 3.35
CA LYS A 11 -15.02 -8.17 4.29
C LYS A 11 -15.82 -9.13 5.18
N THR A 12 -16.47 -10.12 4.57
CA THR A 12 -17.25 -11.13 5.30
C THR A 12 -16.36 -11.91 6.28
N ALA A 13 -15.12 -12.24 5.89
CA ALA A 13 -14.18 -12.92 6.78
C ALA A 13 -13.77 -12.05 7.98
N TYR A 14 -13.56 -10.75 7.80
CA TYR A 14 -13.23 -9.81 8.89
C TYR A 14 -14.40 -9.51 9.84
N GLU A 15 -15.64 -9.82 9.43
CA GLU A 15 -16.84 -9.71 10.25
C GLU A 15 -17.09 -10.95 11.12
N SER A 16 -16.33 -12.03 10.91
CA SER A 16 -16.44 -13.25 11.71
C SER A 16 -15.89 -13.04 13.13
N ASP A 17 -16.46 -13.74 14.12
CA ASP A 17 -16.01 -13.66 15.53
C ASP A 17 -14.53 -14.03 15.69
N ILE A 18 -14.08 -15.02 14.91
CA ILE A 18 -12.71 -15.51 14.88
C ILE A 18 -12.26 -15.62 13.43
N LEU A 19 -11.14 -14.99 13.11
CA LEU A 19 -10.51 -15.02 11.78
C LEU A 19 -9.18 -15.75 11.84
N TYR A 20 -9.04 -16.80 11.03
CA TYR A 20 -7.76 -17.42 10.73
C TYR A 20 -7.19 -16.81 9.45
N ALA A 21 -5.97 -16.29 9.49
CA ALA A 21 -5.31 -15.66 8.35
C ALA A 21 -3.79 -15.78 8.49
N THR A 22 -3.07 -15.65 7.37
CA THR A 22 -1.61 -15.53 7.38
C THR A 22 -1.19 -14.10 7.71
N ASN A 23 0.01 -13.92 8.26
CA ASN A 23 0.62 -12.61 8.52
C ASN A 23 0.68 -11.75 7.25
N ASN A 24 1.04 -12.35 6.11
CA ASN A 24 1.12 -11.67 4.82
C ASN A 24 -0.24 -11.09 4.39
N GLU A 25 -1.31 -11.88 4.46
CA GLU A 25 -2.64 -11.42 4.06
C GLU A 25 -3.16 -10.31 4.98
N LEU A 26 -3.00 -10.45 6.30
CA LEU A 26 -3.38 -9.41 7.27
C LEU A 26 -2.59 -8.11 7.04
N GLY A 27 -1.28 -8.21 6.82
CA GLY A 27 -0.43 -7.05 6.61
C GLY A 27 -0.74 -6.34 5.28
N PHE A 28 -0.96 -7.08 4.20
CA PHE A 28 -1.30 -6.49 2.91
C PHE A 28 -2.72 -5.92 2.85
N ASP A 29 -3.68 -6.50 3.57
CA ASP A 29 -5.00 -5.89 3.73
C ASP A 29 -4.90 -4.57 4.50
N TYR A 30 -4.11 -4.52 5.58
CA TYR A 30 -3.86 -3.29 6.32
C TYR A 30 -3.25 -2.20 5.43
N LEU A 31 -2.23 -2.56 4.64
CA LEU A 31 -1.60 -1.61 3.72
C LEU A 31 -2.59 -1.11 2.66
N ARG A 32 -3.38 -2.00 2.04
CA ARG A 32 -4.41 -1.63 1.05
C ARG A 32 -5.49 -0.74 1.64
N ASP A 33 -5.94 -1.01 2.86
CA ASP A 33 -6.93 -0.20 3.57
C ASP A 33 -6.47 1.22 3.92
N ASN A 34 -5.17 1.48 3.85
CA ASN A 34 -4.59 2.81 3.99
C ASN A 34 -4.33 3.49 2.64
N MET A 35 -4.60 2.81 1.52
CA MET A 35 -4.54 3.35 0.17
C MET A 35 -5.91 3.64 -0.45
N VAL A 36 -7.01 3.19 0.18
CA VAL A 36 -8.37 3.43 -0.33
C VAL A 36 -8.78 4.91 -0.21
N VAL A 37 -9.56 5.38 -1.18
CA VAL A 37 -10.06 6.77 -1.22
C VAL A 37 -11.21 6.99 -0.25
N LYS A 38 -12.07 5.98 -0.08
CA LYS A 38 -13.28 6.05 0.75
C LYS A 38 -13.18 5.09 1.93
N LYS A 39 -13.82 5.44 3.05
CA LYS A 39 -13.78 4.62 4.25
C LYS A 39 -14.54 3.30 4.08
N GLU A 40 -15.61 3.31 3.30
CA GLU A 40 -16.45 2.13 3.03
C GLU A 40 -15.74 1.07 2.18
N ASP A 41 -14.62 1.46 1.57
CA ASP A 41 -13.77 0.58 0.77
C ASP A 41 -12.75 -0.22 1.61
N LYS A 42 -12.65 0.03 2.91
CA LYS A 42 -11.80 -0.77 3.81
C LYS A 42 -12.36 -2.17 3.99
N VAL A 43 -11.48 -3.16 4.14
CA VAL A 43 -11.85 -4.56 4.38
C VAL A 43 -11.62 -4.98 5.83
N GLN A 44 -10.58 -4.46 6.49
CA GLN A 44 -10.26 -4.80 7.86
C GLN A 44 -11.25 -4.16 8.84
N SER A 45 -11.66 -4.95 9.81
CA SER A 45 -12.42 -4.49 10.97
C SER A 45 -11.47 -4.07 12.11
N ARG A 46 -11.98 -3.94 13.34
CA ARG A 46 -11.18 -3.54 14.49
C ARG A 46 -10.22 -4.66 14.88
N LEU A 47 -8.91 -4.41 14.77
CA LEU A 47 -7.86 -5.30 15.26
C LEU A 47 -7.81 -5.24 16.80
N PHE A 48 -8.43 -6.21 17.48
CA PHE A 48 -8.54 -6.22 18.94
C PHE A 48 -7.54 -7.18 19.61
N PHE A 49 -7.40 -8.38 19.07
CA PHE A 49 -6.56 -9.44 19.64
C PHE A 49 -6.08 -10.38 18.54
N ALA A 50 -4.87 -10.93 18.71
CA ALA A 50 -4.30 -11.90 17.79
C ALA A 50 -3.55 -12.99 18.57
N ILE A 51 -3.74 -14.23 18.16
CA ILE A 51 -2.90 -15.36 18.57
C ILE A 51 -2.04 -15.69 17.36
N ILE A 52 -0.72 -15.74 17.56
CA ILE A 52 0.25 -15.99 16.50
C ILE A 52 0.78 -17.40 16.70
N ASP A 53 0.51 -18.27 15.73
CA ASP A 53 1.16 -19.57 15.62
C ASP A 53 2.57 -19.40 15.03
N GLU A 54 3.52 -20.26 15.42
CA GLU A 54 4.94 -20.17 15.00
C GLU A 54 5.54 -18.76 15.22
N VAL A 55 5.39 -18.23 16.45
CA VAL A 55 5.69 -16.83 16.78
C VAL A 55 7.14 -16.39 16.50
N ASP A 56 8.10 -17.30 16.63
CA ASP A 56 9.51 -17.05 16.32
C ASP A 56 9.71 -16.87 14.81
N SER A 57 9.13 -17.74 14.00
CA SER A 57 9.17 -17.62 12.54
C SER A 57 8.56 -16.30 12.07
N ILE A 58 7.41 -15.91 12.64
CA ILE A 58 6.69 -14.71 12.19
C ILE A 58 7.32 -13.41 12.71
N LEU A 59 7.56 -13.29 14.02
CA LEU A 59 7.99 -12.03 14.64
C LEU A 59 9.50 -11.83 14.70
N ILE A 60 10.30 -12.86 14.43
CA ILE A 60 11.76 -12.78 14.40
C ILE A 60 12.26 -12.95 12.97
N ASP A 61 11.96 -14.07 12.33
CA ASP A 61 12.57 -14.39 11.04
C ASP A 61 11.97 -13.62 9.88
N GLU A 62 10.65 -13.64 9.74
CA GLU A 62 9.93 -12.96 8.65
C GLU A 62 9.91 -11.43 8.83
N ALA A 63 9.82 -10.96 10.08
CA ALA A 63 9.82 -9.52 10.40
C ALA A 63 11.07 -8.76 9.97
N ARG A 64 12.16 -9.44 9.58
CA ARG A 64 13.37 -8.82 9.01
C ARG A 64 13.13 -8.17 7.65
N THR A 65 12.13 -8.64 6.90
CA THR A 65 11.80 -8.08 5.59
C THR A 65 10.48 -7.31 5.68
N PRO A 66 10.44 -6.03 5.32
CA PRO A 66 9.21 -5.25 5.38
C PRO A 66 8.19 -5.75 4.33
N LEU A 67 6.90 -5.69 4.68
CA LEU A 67 5.83 -5.84 3.71
C LEU A 67 5.72 -4.58 2.84
N ILE A 68 5.82 -4.75 1.52
CA ILE A 68 5.81 -3.66 0.55
C ILE A 68 4.75 -3.95 -0.53
N ILE A 69 3.84 -3.00 -0.76
CA ILE A 69 3.01 -2.97 -1.96
C ILE A 69 3.76 -2.21 -3.04
N SER A 70 4.17 -2.90 -4.09
CA SER A 70 4.69 -2.29 -5.31
C SER A 70 3.62 -2.32 -6.39
N MET A 71 3.46 -1.20 -7.10
CA MET A 71 2.65 -1.12 -8.32
C MET A 71 3.55 -0.66 -9.46
N PRO A 72 3.32 -1.16 -10.70
CA PRO A 72 4.01 -0.63 -11.86
C PRO A 72 3.72 0.87 -11.99
N ASP A 73 4.71 1.61 -12.47
CA ASP A 73 4.51 3.02 -12.82
C ASP A 73 3.72 3.09 -14.14
N ASP A 74 2.49 3.59 -14.06
CA ASP A 74 1.60 3.80 -15.22
C ASP A 74 1.90 5.12 -15.95
N GLU A 75 2.84 5.95 -15.46
CA GLU A 75 3.18 7.22 -16.11
C GLU A 75 3.88 6.98 -17.46
N PRO A 76 3.37 7.56 -18.56
CA PRO A 76 4.05 7.44 -19.85
C PRO A 76 5.43 8.09 -19.78
N THR A 77 6.49 7.33 -20.08
CA THR A 77 7.87 7.85 -20.18
C THR A 77 7.96 9.07 -21.11
N SER A 78 7.04 9.18 -22.07
CA SER A 78 6.90 10.35 -22.96
C SER A 78 6.72 11.69 -22.24
N LYS A 79 6.13 11.71 -21.04
CA LYS A 79 5.97 12.93 -20.24
C LYS A 79 7.33 13.50 -19.86
N TYR A 80 8.27 12.67 -19.42
CA TYR A 80 9.63 13.10 -19.09
C TYR A 80 10.30 13.81 -20.26
N THR A 81 10.20 13.25 -21.47
CA THR A 81 10.76 13.87 -22.68
C THR A 81 10.11 15.22 -22.99
N LYS A 82 8.78 15.32 -22.86
CA LYS A 82 8.03 16.56 -23.11
C LYS A 82 8.37 17.65 -22.08
N PHE A 83 8.38 17.31 -20.80
CA PHE A 83 8.71 18.26 -19.74
C PHE A 83 10.20 18.65 -19.76
N ALA A 84 11.10 17.75 -20.16
CA ALA A 84 12.51 18.10 -20.39
C ALA A 84 12.65 19.14 -21.51
N ALA A 85 11.90 19.01 -22.62
CA ALA A 85 11.89 20.00 -23.67
C ALA A 85 11.28 21.34 -23.21
N LEU A 86 10.17 21.29 -22.46
CA LEU A 86 9.50 22.47 -21.91
C LEU A 86 10.40 23.22 -20.91
N SER A 87 11.10 22.49 -20.03
CA SER A 87 11.97 23.06 -19.01
C SER A 87 13.07 23.96 -19.60
N LYS A 88 13.58 23.61 -20.79
CA LYS A 88 14.59 24.39 -21.52
C LYS A 88 14.04 25.72 -22.07
N GLN A 89 12.73 25.85 -22.23
CA GLN A 89 12.07 27.07 -22.71
C GLN A 89 11.72 28.03 -21.57
N LEU A 90 11.69 27.56 -20.32
CA LEU A 90 11.38 28.37 -19.16
C LEU A 90 12.53 29.32 -18.82
N LYS A 91 12.24 30.62 -18.73
CA LYS A 91 13.21 31.63 -18.30
C LYS A 91 13.22 31.78 -16.77
N LYS A 92 14.42 31.70 -16.18
CA LYS A 92 14.67 31.96 -14.75
C LYS A 92 14.22 33.39 -14.42
N THR A 93 13.57 33.59 -13.27
CA THR A 93 12.99 34.86 -12.75
C THR A 93 11.70 35.37 -13.42
N GLU A 94 11.37 34.96 -14.65
CA GLU A 94 10.06 35.25 -15.27
C GLU A 94 9.03 34.15 -14.97
N HIS A 95 9.42 32.88 -15.17
CA HIS A 95 8.48 31.75 -15.08
C HIS A 95 8.64 30.93 -13.80
N TYR A 96 9.81 30.99 -13.18
CA TYR A 96 10.09 30.28 -11.94
C TYR A 96 11.20 30.98 -11.15
N LYS A 97 11.17 30.79 -9.83
CA LYS A 97 12.24 31.21 -8.91
C LYS A 97 12.86 29.96 -8.31
N ILE A 98 14.19 29.96 -8.21
CA ILE A 98 14.92 28.93 -7.48
C ILE A 98 15.12 29.46 -6.05
N ASP A 99 14.66 28.70 -5.07
CA ASP A 99 14.90 28.95 -3.65
C ASP A 99 15.86 27.88 -3.13
N GLU A 100 17.14 28.19 -3.17
CA GLU A 100 18.18 27.39 -2.54
C GLU A 100 18.23 27.80 -1.06
N LYS A 101 17.70 26.93 -0.19
CA LYS A 101 17.87 27.03 1.25
C LYS A 101 19.30 26.70 1.67
#